data_AF-A0A392RMM0-F1
#
_entry.id   AF-A0A392RMM0-F1
#
_cell.length_a   1.000
_cell.length_b   1.000
_cell.length_c   1.000
_cell.angle_alpha   90.00
_cell.angle_beta   90.00
_cell.angle_gamma   90.00
#
_symmetry.space_group_name_H-M   'P 1'
#
loop_
_entity.id
_entity.type
_entity.pdbx_description
1 polymer ?
#
loop_
_entity_poly.entity_id
_entity_poly.type
_entity_poly.pdbx_seq_one_letter_code
_entity_poly.pdbx_strand_id
1 'polypeptide(L)' 'LPNHSVTGYADFHKKLMHQFFGSKHVQVTVTALFGIRQRHGESLREFLARFSEETIKVSNPNQEMFIATFQNGLKAG' A
#
# COMPACT_ATOMS: atom_id res chain seq x y z
N LEU A 1 -9.39 -39.03 -2.83
CA LEU A 1 -9.56 -37.77 -2.09
C LEU A 1 -10.90 -37.15 -2.47
N PRO A 2 -11.61 -36.46 -1.55
CA PRO A 2 -12.82 -35.72 -1.89
C PRO A 2 -12.59 -34.71 -3.02
N ASN A 3 -13.63 -34.38 -3.77
CA ASN A 3 -13.56 -33.31 -4.77
C ASN A 3 -13.07 -32.00 -4.11
N HIS A 4 -12.19 -31.27 -4.81
CA HIS A 4 -11.50 -30.05 -4.34
C HIS A 4 -10.36 -30.21 -3.32
N SER A 5 -10.02 -31.44 -2.92
CA SER A 5 -8.84 -31.66 -2.08
C SER A 5 -7.55 -31.18 -2.74
N VAL A 6 -6.59 -30.72 -1.93
CA VAL A 6 -5.25 -30.35 -2.38
C VAL A 6 -4.46 -31.62 -2.67
N THR A 7 -4.00 -31.79 -3.91
CA THR A 7 -3.32 -33.03 -4.35
C THR A 7 -1.79 -32.93 -4.32
N GLY A 8 -1.25 -31.74 -4.03
CA GLY A 8 0.19 -31.52 -3.90
C GLY A 8 0.52 -30.03 -3.79
N TYR A 9 1.82 -29.71 -3.66
CA TYR A 9 2.29 -28.33 -3.46
C TYR A 9 1.88 -27.37 -4.58
N ALA A 10 1.97 -27.79 -5.84
CA ALA A 10 1.58 -26.96 -6.97
C ALA A 10 0.07 -26.63 -6.97
N ASP A 11 -0.77 -27.62 -6.63
CA ASP A 11 -2.22 -27.44 -6.51
C ASP A 11 -2.59 -26.57 -5.30
N PHE A 12 -1.89 -26.76 -4.17
CA PHE A 12 -1.99 -25.91 -2.99
C PHE A 12 -1.65 -24.45 -3.33
N HIS A 13 -0.47 -24.22 -3.92
CA HIS A 13 0.01 -22.89 -4.27
C HIS A 13 -0.97 -22.20 -5.21
N LYS A 14 -1.48 -22.91 -6.24
CA LYS A 14 -2.48 -22.36 -7.16
C LYS A 14 -3.78 -21.98 -6.46
N LYS A 15 -4.32 -22.84 -5.59
CA LYS A 15 -5.58 -22.57 -4.86
C LYS A 15 -5.41 -21.46 -3.82
N LEU A 16 -4.27 -21.44 -3.13
CA LEU A 16 -3.89 -20.38 -2.19
C LEU A 16 -3.81 -19.04 -2.92
N MET A 17 -3.02 -18.97 -4.00
CA MET A 17 -2.91 -17.76 -4.78
C MET A 17 -4.27 -17.37 -5.36
N HIS A 18 -5.07 -18.29 -5.92
CA HIS A 18 -6.42 -17.97 -6.41
C HIS A 18 -7.31 -17.32 -5.34
N GLN A 19 -7.24 -17.81 -4.10
CA GLN A 19 -8.12 -17.33 -3.02
C GLN A 19 -7.61 -16.08 -2.31
N PHE A 20 -6.30 -15.84 -2.35
CA PHE A 20 -5.66 -14.70 -1.68
C PHE A 20 -5.11 -13.64 -2.67
N PHE A 21 -5.18 -13.86 -4.00
CA PHE A 21 -4.88 -12.84 -5.04
C PHE A 21 -5.93 -11.73 -5.11
N GLY A 22 -6.92 -11.73 -4.21
CA GLY A 22 -7.90 -10.65 -4.06
C GLY A 22 -7.31 -9.35 -3.53
N SER A 23 -6.13 -9.38 -2.89
CA SER A 23 -5.35 -8.17 -2.60
C SER A 23 -4.28 -7.98 -3.68
N LYS A 24 -4.68 -7.88 -4.94
CA LYS A 24 -4.00 -6.89 -5.77
C LYS A 24 -4.27 -5.59 -5.03
N HIS A 25 -3.31 -5.14 -4.20
CA HIS A 25 -3.26 -3.73 -3.83
C HIS A 25 -3.61 -3.00 -5.11
N VAL A 26 -4.78 -2.36 -5.17
CA VAL A 26 -5.11 -1.45 -6.26
C VAL A 26 -3.83 -0.67 -6.43
N GLN A 27 -3.15 -0.80 -7.58
CA GLN A 27 -1.80 -0.27 -7.71
C GLN A 27 -1.91 1.22 -7.44
N VAL A 28 -1.62 1.62 -6.20
CA VAL A 28 -1.77 2.99 -5.78
C VAL A 28 -0.60 3.65 -6.43
N THR A 29 -0.90 4.39 -7.49
CA THR A 29 0.12 5.17 -8.18
C THR A 29 0.70 6.16 -7.19
N VAL A 30 1.99 6.46 -7.33
CA VAL A 30 2.63 7.45 -6.45
C VAL A 30 1.92 8.81 -6.50
N THR A 31 1.20 9.10 -7.59
CA THR A 31 0.35 10.29 -7.74
C THR A 31 -0.76 10.38 -6.69
N ALA A 32 -1.26 9.26 -6.15
CA ALA A 32 -2.27 9.27 -5.10
C ALA A 32 -1.75 9.86 -3.77
N LEU A 33 -0.43 9.80 -3.53
CA LEU A 33 0.18 10.35 -2.31
C LEU A 33 0.12 11.89 -2.26
N PHE A 34 -0.05 12.58 -3.39
CA PHE A 34 -0.26 14.04 -3.42
C PHE A 34 -1.55 14.47 -2.72
N GLY A 35 -2.52 13.56 -2.57
CA GLY A 35 -3.74 13.82 -1.81
C GLY A 35 -3.52 13.83 -0.30
N ILE A 36 -2.38 13.32 0.19
CA ILE A 36 -2.10 13.20 1.61
C ILE A 36 -1.46 14.49 2.11
N ARG A 37 -2.24 15.28 2.84
CA ARG A 37 -1.77 16.51 3.48
C ARG A 37 -1.87 16.43 5.00
N GLN A 38 -0.96 17.12 5.67
CA GLN A 38 -1.03 17.33 7.11
C GLN A 38 -2.27 18.18 7.43
N ARG A 39 -3.12 17.65 8.30
CA ARG A 39 -4.40 18.26 8.67
C ARG A 39 -4.18 19.38 9.69
N HIS A 40 -5.16 20.27 9.84
CA HIS A 40 -5.11 21.26 10.92
C HIS A 40 -5.20 20.56 12.29
N GLY A 41 -4.30 20.91 13.20
CA GLY A 41 -4.20 20.29 14.53
C GLY A 41 -3.54 18.91 14.55
N GLU A 42 -3.11 18.37 13.40
CA GLU A 42 -2.41 17.09 13.34
C GLU A 42 -0.92 17.27 13.63
N SER A 43 -0.41 16.49 14.58
CA SER A 43 1.01 16.46 14.90
C SER A 43 1.82 15.84 13.75
N LEU A 44 3.10 16.21 13.65
CA LEU A 44 3.99 15.63 12.65
C LEU A 44 4.06 14.09 12.75
N ARG A 45 4.00 13.54 13.96
CA ARG A 45 4.01 12.10 14.20
C ARG A 45 2.79 11.41 13.63
N GLU A 46 1.60 11.98 13.81
CA GLU A 46 0.35 11.44 13.28
C GLU A 46 0.32 11.50 11.75
N PHE A 47 0.78 12.62 11.18
CA PHE A 47 0.93 12.76 9.74
C PHE A 47 1.88 11.70 9.16
N LEU A 48 3.06 11.53 9.78
CA LEU A 48 4.05 10.52 9.36
C LEU A 48 3.50 9.10 9.40
N ALA A 49 2.73 8.77 10.44
CA ALA A 49 2.11 7.44 10.57
C ALA A 49 1.11 7.15 9.44
N ARG A 50 0.25 8.12 9.09
CA ARG A 50 -0.68 7.95 7.96
C ARG A 50 0.04 7.92 6.62
N PHE A 51 1.01 8.80 6.43
CA PHE A 51 1.77 8.88 5.18
C PHE A 51 2.52 7.56 4.94
N SER A 52 3.16 6.98 5.96
CA SER A 52 3.87 5.71 5.82
C SER A 52 2.93 4.54 5.51
N GLU A 53 1.74 4.49 6.12
CA GLU A 53 0.73 3.47 5.83
C GLU A 53 0.30 3.48 4.35
N GLU A 54 0.15 4.68 3.76
CA GLU A 54 -0.18 4.80 2.34
C GLU A 54 1.00 4.45 1.43
N THR A 55 2.25 4.74 1.81
CA THR A 55 3.43 4.35 1.01
C THR A 55 3.61 2.84 0.88
N ILE A 56 3.21 2.06 1.90
CA ILE A 56 3.26 0.58 1.86
C ILE A 56 2.35 0.02 0.76
N LYS A 57 1.30 0.76 0.38
CA LYS A 57 0.32 0.33 -0.64
C LYS A 57 0.77 0.61 -2.08
N VAL A 58 1.89 1.31 -2.27
CA VAL A 58 2.42 1.72 -3.58
C VAL A 58 3.18 0.56 -4.22
N SER A 59 2.75 0.16 -5.42
CA SER A 59 3.30 -0.98 -6.15
C SER A 59 4.65 -0.73 -6.83
N ASN A 60 4.97 0.52 -7.14
CA ASN A 60 6.22 0.93 -7.78
C ASN A 60 6.86 2.08 -6.98
N PRO A 61 7.62 1.76 -5.91
CA PRO A 61 8.20 2.77 -5.05
C PRO A 61 9.24 3.60 -5.82
N ASN A 62 9.03 4.92 -5.84
CA ASN A 62 10.01 5.88 -6.31
C ASN A 62 10.36 6.80 -5.13
N GLN A 63 11.60 6.69 -4.65
CA GLN A 63 12.07 7.43 -3.48
C GLN A 63 12.02 8.95 -3.67
N GLU A 64 12.40 9.46 -4.85
CA GLU A 64 12.35 10.89 -5.15
C GLU A 64 10.91 11.41 -5.10
N MET A 65 9.97 10.61 -5.59
CA MET A 65 8.55 10.96 -5.58
C MET A 65 7.95 10.89 -4.17
N PHE A 66 8.42 9.99 -3.31
CA PHE A 66 8.05 10.00 -1.88
C PHE A 66 8.54 11.26 -1.18
N ILE A 67 9.76 11.72 -1.47
CA ILE A 67 10.28 12.98 -0.92
C ILE A 67 9.43 14.16 -1.41
N ALA A 68 9.15 14.23 -2.71
CA ALA A 68 8.35 15.31 -3.29
C ALA A 68 6.91 15.36 -2.74
N THR A 69 6.25 14.21 -2.60
CA THR A 69 4.89 14.11 -2.04
C THR A 69 4.85 14.40 -0.55
N PHE A 70 5.86 13.95 0.20
CA PHE A 70 6.01 14.29 1.62
C PHE A 70 6.16 15.80 1.83
N GLN A 71 7.05 16.43 1.07
CA GLN A 71 7.26 17.89 1.11
C GLN A 71 6.00 18.66 0.70
N ASN A 72 5.25 18.18 -0.30
CA ASN A 72 3.99 18.79 -0.71
C ASN A 72 2.88 18.65 0.35
N GLY A 73 2.89 17.52 1.08
CA GLY A 73 1.89 17.21 2.09
C GLY A 73 2.12 17.92 3.43
N LEU A 74 3.35 18.30 3.74
CA LEU A 74 3.73 18.93 5.01
C LEU A 74 3.24 20.38 5.09
N LYS A 75 2.67 20.78 6.22
CA LYS A 75 2.26 22.17 6.44
C LYS A 75 3.43 23.02 6.94
N ALA A 76 3.49 24.28 6.52
CA ALA A 76 4.37 25.26 7.17
C ALA A 76 4.01 25.42 8.66
N GLY A 77 5.06 25.51 9.49
CA GLY A 77 4.96 25.72 10.94
C GLY A 77 4.43 27.09 11.30
#